data_AF-A0A7S1WUW9-F1
#
_entry.id   AF-A0A7S1WUW9-F1
#
_cell.length_a   1.000
_cell.length_b   1.000
_cell.length_c   1.000
_cell.angle_alpha   90.00
_cell.angle_beta   90.00
_cell.angle_gamma   90.00
#
_symmetry.space_group_name_H-M   'P 1'
#
loop_
_entity.id
_entity.type
_entity.pdbx_description
1 polymer ?
#
loop_
_entity_poly.entity_id
_entity_poly.type
_entity_poly.pdbx_seq_one_letter_code
_entity_poly.pdbx_strand_id
1 'polypeptide(L)'
;QWIGFGGSFTEASAHVFDQMLPEQQEEVLQAFFNPTTGAGFTIGRISMGSCDFSLGNWPCGDLKDGDHSLKDFSIDHYHKSILPMYQRAAEIAGTPLWMLASPWSPPPWMKTKYQWNGDGHLRPDCGEVWALHFVRFVQEMAKAGVRIMAVTIQNEPEAAQRWESCIYTAEEERDFVRDYLGPALNASG
;
A
#
# COMPACT_ATOMS: atom_id res chain seq x y z
N GLN A 1 -5.09 10.89 22.60
CA GLN A 1 -5.18 9.42 22.74
C GLN A 1 -4.27 8.82 21.68
N TRP A 2 -3.47 7.79 22.02
CA TRP A 2 -2.59 7.13 21.06
C TRP A 2 -3.37 6.11 20.24
N ILE A 3 -3.13 6.04 18.93
CA ILE A 3 -3.78 5.07 18.03
C ILE A 3 -3.06 3.70 18.12
N GLY A 4 -1.74 3.69 18.27
CA GLY A 4 -0.92 2.48 18.39
C GLY A 4 0.53 2.69 17.92
N PHE A 5 1.29 1.61 17.82
CA PHE A 5 2.69 1.59 17.36
C PHE A 5 2.91 0.40 16.43
N GLY A 6 3.91 0.50 15.54
CA GLY A 6 4.05 -0.42 14.43
C GLY A 6 5.27 -0.23 13.55
N GLY A 7 5.30 -0.98 12.45
CA GLY A 7 6.31 -0.92 11.40
C GLY A 7 5.72 -1.05 9.99
N SER A 8 6.57 -0.95 8.97
CA SER A 8 6.15 -1.08 7.57
C SER A 8 6.32 -2.52 7.09
N PHE A 9 5.31 -3.03 6.39
CA PHE A 9 5.33 -4.28 5.64
C PHE A 9 5.66 -3.95 4.18
N THR A 10 6.95 -4.00 3.84
CA THR A 10 7.44 -3.82 2.47
C THR A 10 7.74 -5.17 1.83
N GLU A 11 7.77 -5.23 0.50
CA GLU A 11 8.17 -6.44 -0.20
C GLU A 11 9.61 -6.87 0.19
N ALA A 12 10.54 -5.94 0.41
CA ALA A 12 11.88 -6.26 0.89
C ALA A 12 11.86 -6.90 2.29
N SER A 13 11.06 -6.36 3.23
CA SER A 13 10.94 -6.96 4.57
C SER A 13 10.37 -8.38 4.52
N ALA A 14 9.35 -8.60 3.68
CA ALA A 14 8.75 -9.90 3.49
C ALA A 14 9.70 -10.87 2.77
N HIS A 15 10.45 -10.39 1.79
CA HIS A 15 11.46 -11.19 1.08
C HIS A 15 12.57 -11.64 2.02
N VAL A 16 13.13 -10.74 2.83
CA VAL A 16 14.15 -11.09 3.82
C VAL A 16 13.60 -12.08 4.85
N PHE A 17 12.36 -11.87 5.31
CA PHE A 17 11.68 -12.77 6.23
C PHE A 17 11.49 -14.18 5.64
N ASP A 18 11.10 -14.28 4.36
CA ASP A 18 10.89 -15.56 3.67
C ASP A 18 12.18 -16.39 3.53
N GLN A 19 13.36 -15.75 3.51
CA GLN A 19 14.66 -16.44 3.48
C GLN A 19 15.13 -16.95 4.85
N MET A 20 14.46 -16.59 5.95
CA MET A 20 14.84 -17.03 7.30
C MET A 20 14.41 -18.48 7.57
N LEU A 21 15.09 -19.13 8.52
CA LEU A 21 14.63 -20.42 9.02
C LEU A 21 13.29 -20.26 9.78
N PRO A 22 12.40 -21.28 9.77
CA PRO A 22 11.08 -21.17 10.41
C PRO A 22 11.12 -20.72 11.88
N GLU A 23 12.12 -21.16 12.65
CA GLU A 23 12.31 -20.77 14.05
C GLU A 23 12.72 -19.29 14.20
N GLN A 24 13.50 -18.75 13.26
CA GLN A 24 13.89 -17.34 13.25
C GLN A 24 12.73 -16.45 12.84
N GLN A 25 11.93 -16.90 11.86
CA GLN A 25 10.69 -16.25 11.49
C GLN A 25 9.75 -16.14 12.70
N GLU A 26 9.61 -17.23 13.46
CA GLU A 26 8.80 -17.24 14.67
C GLU A 26 9.35 -16.30 15.74
N GLU A 27 10.66 -16.33 16.01
CA GLU A 27 11.31 -15.42 16.97
C GLU A 27 11.05 -13.95 16.63
N VAL A 28 11.22 -13.56 15.35
CA VAL A 28 10.99 -12.19 14.87
C VAL A 28 9.52 -11.79 15.05
N LEU A 29 8.58 -12.62 14.63
CA LEU A 29 7.16 -12.27 14.75
C LEU A 29 6.69 -12.21 16.20
N GLN A 30 7.15 -13.13 17.05
CA GLN A 30 6.86 -13.10 18.48
C GLN A 30 7.43 -11.84 19.13
N ALA A 31 8.66 -11.45 18.80
CA ALA A 31 9.30 -10.25 19.34
C ALA A 31 8.54 -8.96 18.96
N PHE A 32 8.00 -8.85 17.75
CA PHE A 32 7.28 -7.65 17.32
C PHE A 32 5.80 -7.65 17.68
N PHE A 33 5.10 -8.77 17.53
CA PHE A 33 3.62 -8.78 17.51
C PHE A 33 2.99 -9.45 18.73
N ASN A 34 3.73 -10.24 19.52
CA ASN A 34 3.15 -10.83 20.72
C ASN A 34 2.81 -9.73 21.75
N PRO A 35 1.55 -9.61 22.19
CA PRO A 35 1.14 -8.52 23.09
C PRO A 35 1.59 -8.72 24.54
N THR A 36 2.05 -9.92 24.90
CA THR A 36 2.43 -10.28 26.28
C THR A 36 3.94 -10.36 26.45
N THR A 37 4.65 -10.93 25.47
CA THR A 37 6.10 -11.19 25.57
C THR A 37 6.93 -10.35 24.59
N GLY A 38 6.29 -9.70 23.61
CA GLY A 38 6.94 -8.88 22.59
C GLY A 38 6.61 -7.39 22.72
N ALA A 39 6.88 -6.64 21.65
CA ALA A 39 6.60 -5.22 21.55
C ALA A 39 5.11 -4.90 21.36
N GLY A 40 4.28 -5.90 21.03
CA GLY A 40 2.83 -5.74 20.89
C GLY A 40 2.43 -4.75 19.79
N PHE A 41 3.08 -4.78 18.63
CA PHE A 41 2.72 -3.93 17.50
C PHE A 41 1.28 -4.19 17.04
N THR A 42 0.54 -3.10 16.86
CA THR A 42 -0.90 -3.11 16.52
C THR A 42 -1.20 -2.36 15.22
N ILE A 43 -0.21 -1.63 14.70
CA ILE A 43 -0.31 -0.88 13.45
C ILE A 43 0.72 -1.43 12.45
N GLY A 44 0.37 -1.43 11.17
CA GLY A 44 1.31 -1.61 10.09
C GLY A 44 1.15 -0.54 9.02
N ARG A 45 2.19 -0.33 8.19
CA ARG A 45 2.09 0.45 6.96
C ARG A 45 2.37 -0.44 5.75
N ILE A 46 1.58 -0.32 4.68
CA ILE A 46 1.74 -1.10 3.44
C ILE A 46 1.77 -0.18 2.23
N SER A 47 2.60 -0.51 1.23
CA SER A 47 2.64 0.23 -0.02
C SER A 47 1.50 -0.20 -0.96
N MET A 48 0.90 0.77 -1.64
CA MET A 48 0.02 0.55 -2.78
C MET A 48 0.87 0.59 -4.06
N GLY A 49 1.10 -0.56 -4.69
CA GLY A 49 2.17 -0.78 -5.65
C GLY A 49 3.53 -0.96 -4.98
N SER A 50 4.57 -1.01 -5.82
CA SER A 50 5.96 -1.07 -5.40
C SER A 50 6.45 0.25 -4.77
N CYS A 51 7.56 0.15 -4.04
CA CYS A 51 8.31 1.28 -3.48
C CYS A 51 9.82 1.02 -3.62
N ASP A 52 10.66 1.89 -3.08
CA ASP A 52 12.11 1.70 -3.03
C ASP A 52 12.54 0.40 -2.31
N PHE A 53 11.70 -0.09 -1.39
CA PHE A 53 11.86 -1.38 -0.72
C PHE A 53 11.05 -2.50 -1.39
N SER A 54 11.10 -2.55 -2.71
CA SER A 54 10.55 -3.62 -3.56
C SER A 54 11.64 -4.29 -4.40
N LEU A 55 11.38 -5.50 -4.88
CA LEU A 55 12.33 -6.24 -5.73
C LEU A 55 12.35 -5.72 -7.18
N GLY A 56 11.38 -4.90 -7.55
CA GLY A 56 11.26 -4.22 -8.83
C GLY A 56 9.99 -3.35 -8.86
N ASN A 57 9.77 -2.67 -9.98
CA ASN A 57 8.58 -1.83 -10.14
C ASN A 57 7.36 -2.67 -10.53
N TRP A 58 6.23 -2.46 -9.86
CA TRP A 58 4.96 -3.09 -10.19
C TRP A 58 3.76 -2.22 -9.73
N PRO A 59 2.65 -2.21 -10.47
CA PRO A 59 1.52 -1.32 -10.20
C PRO A 59 0.67 -1.80 -9.03
N CYS A 60 -0.15 -0.90 -8.48
CA CYS A 60 -1.21 -1.28 -7.55
C CYS A 60 -2.37 -1.95 -8.32
N GLY A 61 -2.25 -3.24 -8.58
CA GLY A 61 -3.32 -4.10 -9.08
C GLY A 61 -3.75 -3.97 -10.54
N ASP A 62 -3.25 -2.96 -11.26
CA ASP A 62 -3.40 -2.86 -12.71
C ASP A 62 -2.66 -3.99 -13.44
N LEU A 63 -3.36 -4.69 -14.34
CA LEU A 63 -2.78 -5.71 -15.22
C LEU A 63 -2.52 -5.21 -16.64
N LYS A 64 -3.09 -4.06 -17.00
CA LYS A 64 -3.04 -3.52 -18.37
C LYS A 64 -3.09 -2.00 -18.37
N ASP A 65 -2.14 -1.40 -19.10
CA ASP A 65 -2.13 0.04 -19.34
C ASP A 65 -3.42 0.53 -20.01
N GLY A 66 -3.93 1.65 -19.48
CA GLY A 66 -5.13 2.31 -20.00
C GLY A 66 -6.43 1.58 -19.69
N ASP A 67 -6.44 0.60 -18.78
CA ASP A 67 -7.71 0.03 -18.29
C ASP A 67 -8.33 0.95 -17.23
N HIS A 68 -9.29 1.76 -17.66
CA HIS A 68 -10.06 2.60 -16.73
C HIS A 68 -11.13 1.82 -15.96
N SER A 69 -11.42 0.56 -16.35
CA SER A 69 -12.51 -0.23 -15.75
C SER A 69 -12.08 -1.04 -14.53
N LEU A 70 -10.79 -1.37 -14.42
CA LEU A 70 -10.20 -2.19 -13.36
C LEU A 70 -10.94 -3.51 -13.14
N LYS A 71 -11.45 -4.10 -14.24
CA LYS A 71 -12.21 -5.36 -14.17
C LYS A 71 -11.37 -6.54 -13.71
N ASP A 72 -10.10 -6.52 -14.11
CA ASP A 72 -9.12 -7.57 -13.79
C ASP A 72 -8.14 -7.12 -12.69
N PHE A 73 -8.55 -6.15 -11.84
CA PHE A 73 -7.72 -5.69 -10.72
C PHE A 73 -7.34 -6.86 -9.83
N SER A 74 -6.05 -7.01 -9.53
CA SER A 74 -5.54 -8.16 -8.77
C SER A 74 -4.53 -7.76 -7.71
N ILE A 75 -4.66 -8.34 -6.51
CA ILE A 75 -3.65 -8.26 -5.45
C ILE A 75 -2.77 -9.51 -5.39
N ASP A 76 -2.68 -10.30 -6.47
CA ASP A 76 -1.90 -11.55 -6.50
C ASP A 76 -0.42 -11.35 -6.14
N HIS A 77 0.16 -10.20 -6.48
CA HIS A 77 1.53 -9.88 -6.08
C HIS A 77 1.66 -9.82 -4.55
N TYR A 78 0.68 -9.22 -3.87
CA TYR A 78 0.65 -9.16 -2.41
C TYR A 78 0.44 -10.54 -1.77
N HIS A 79 -0.43 -11.38 -2.36
CA HIS A 79 -0.62 -12.75 -1.89
C HIS A 79 0.67 -13.58 -1.92
N LYS A 80 1.56 -13.31 -2.88
CA LYS A 80 2.84 -14.02 -3.04
C LYS A 80 3.97 -13.42 -2.22
N SER A 81 3.92 -12.13 -1.92
CA SER A 81 5.02 -11.40 -1.27
C SER A 81 4.72 -11.04 0.18
N ILE A 82 3.84 -10.06 0.41
CA ILE A 82 3.68 -9.38 1.71
C ILE A 82 2.68 -10.08 2.62
N LEU A 83 1.57 -10.60 2.07
CA LEU A 83 0.46 -11.13 2.88
C LEU A 83 0.80 -12.37 3.71
N PRO A 84 1.67 -13.31 3.27
CA PRO A 84 2.07 -14.44 4.12
C PRO A 84 2.69 -14.00 5.46
N MET A 85 3.57 -12.99 5.43
CA MET A 85 4.16 -12.42 6.65
C MET A 85 3.10 -11.69 7.50
N TYR A 86 2.24 -10.87 6.87
CA TYR A 86 1.17 -10.16 7.58
C TYR A 86 0.21 -11.10 8.29
N GLN A 87 -0.20 -12.20 7.65
CA GLN A 87 -1.17 -13.14 8.22
C GLN A 87 -0.62 -13.79 9.49
N ARG A 88 0.63 -14.24 9.48
CA ARG A 88 1.29 -14.78 10.68
C ARG A 88 1.45 -13.72 11.78
N ALA A 89 1.79 -12.48 11.42
CA ALA A 89 1.86 -11.38 12.38
C ALA A 89 0.49 -11.11 13.04
N ALA A 90 -0.59 -11.09 12.26
CA ALA A 90 -1.95 -10.89 12.76
C ALA A 90 -2.44 -12.06 13.64
N GLU A 91 -2.06 -13.30 13.31
CA GLU A 91 -2.34 -14.47 14.14
C GLU A 91 -1.67 -14.38 15.51
N ILE A 92 -0.39 -14.01 15.56
CA ILE A 92 0.35 -13.82 16.82
C ILE A 92 -0.20 -12.65 17.64
N ALA A 93 -0.60 -11.56 16.97
CA ALA A 93 -1.27 -10.43 17.63
C ALA A 93 -2.67 -10.79 18.14
N GLY A 94 -3.28 -11.86 17.63
CA GLY A 94 -4.65 -12.29 17.97
C GLY A 94 -5.75 -11.42 17.37
N THR A 95 -5.40 -10.44 16.54
CA THR A 95 -6.34 -9.53 15.86
C THR A 95 -5.69 -9.00 14.57
N PRO A 96 -6.49 -8.70 13.52
CA PRO A 96 -5.98 -7.95 12.37
C PRO A 96 -5.33 -6.64 12.81
N LEU A 97 -4.13 -6.39 12.30
CA LEU A 97 -3.41 -5.14 12.54
C LEU A 97 -4.12 -4.00 11.81
N TRP A 98 -4.05 -2.79 12.36
CA TRP A 98 -4.55 -1.61 11.68
C TRP A 98 -3.54 -1.18 10.63
N MET A 99 -3.91 -1.27 9.36
CA MET A 99 -3.01 -0.97 8.27
C MET A 99 -3.25 0.43 7.71
N LEU A 100 -2.16 1.21 7.59
CA LEU A 100 -2.10 2.44 6.81
C LEU A 100 -1.58 2.10 5.41
N ALA A 101 -2.35 2.41 4.36
CA ALA A 101 -1.90 2.23 2.98
C ALA A 101 -1.40 3.54 2.37
N SER A 102 -0.30 3.49 1.62
CA SER A 102 0.25 4.65 0.93
C SER A 102 0.78 4.27 -0.45
N PRO A 103 0.42 4.96 -1.54
CA PRO A 103 1.09 4.78 -2.82
C PRO A 103 2.39 5.58 -2.89
N TRP A 104 3.39 5.05 -3.59
CA TRP A 104 4.57 5.82 -3.99
C TRP A 104 4.44 6.35 -5.41
N SER A 105 3.71 5.65 -6.28
CA SER A 105 3.45 6.11 -7.64
C SER A 105 2.16 5.47 -8.17
N PRO A 106 1.34 6.23 -8.92
CA PRO A 106 0.42 5.64 -9.87
C PRO A 106 1.17 4.82 -10.95
N PRO A 107 0.48 3.94 -11.68
CA PRO A 107 1.04 3.30 -12.88
C PRO A 107 1.60 4.34 -13.87
N PRO A 108 2.71 4.05 -14.59
CA PRO A 108 3.34 5.00 -15.52
C PRO A 108 2.38 5.63 -16.54
N TRP A 109 1.41 4.86 -17.04
CA TRP A 109 0.43 5.34 -18.02
C TRP A 109 -0.51 6.43 -17.49
N MET A 110 -0.69 6.51 -16.16
CA MET A 110 -1.48 7.54 -15.50
C MET A 110 -0.70 8.82 -15.22
N LYS A 111 0.62 8.84 -15.48
CA LYS A 111 1.48 9.96 -15.13
C LYS A 111 1.76 10.84 -16.34
N THR A 112 2.02 12.12 -16.09
CA THR A 112 2.37 13.10 -17.14
C THR A 112 3.65 12.73 -17.90
N LYS A 113 4.51 11.93 -17.25
CA LYS A 113 5.66 11.25 -17.84
C LYS A 113 5.47 9.75 -17.61
N TYR A 114 5.62 8.95 -18.66
CA TYR A 114 5.52 7.49 -18.59
C TYR A 114 6.74 6.90 -17.85
N GLN A 115 6.76 7.02 -16.53
CA GLN A 115 7.86 6.60 -15.65
C GLN A 115 7.38 6.34 -14.22
N TRP A 116 8.00 5.41 -13.52
CA TRP A 116 7.73 5.12 -12.11
C TRP A 116 8.27 6.18 -11.17
N ASN A 117 9.44 6.72 -11.48
CA ASN A 117 10.21 7.63 -10.63
C ASN A 117 10.22 9.08 -11.15
N GLY A 118 10.89 9.99 -10.43
CA GLY A 118 11.10 11.38 -10.84
C GLY A 118 9.95 12.32 -10.53
N ASP A 119 9.87 13.40 -11.31
CA ASP A 119 9.00 14.57 -11.12
C ASP A 119 7.67 14.48 -11.88
N GLY A 120 7.17 13.26 -12.14
CA GLY A 120 5.90 13.07 -12.83
C GLY A 120 4.71 13.35 -11.92
N HIS A 121 3.66 13.97 -12.47
CA HIS A 121 2.38 14.21 -11.78
C HIS A 121 1.33 13.21 -12.27
N LEU A 122 0.24 13.05 -11.52
CA LEU A 122 -0.94 12.37 -12.03
C LEU A 122 -1.52 13.17 -13.21
N ARG A 123 -1.91 12.50 -14.29
CA ARG A 123 -2.59 13.16 -15.40
C ARG A 123 -3.98 13.66 -14.97
N PRO A 124 -4.41 14.84 -15.43
CA PRO A 124 -5.72 15.38 -15.07
C PRO A 124 -6.90 14.48 -15.42
N ASP A 125 -6.78 13.64 -16.45
CA ASP A 125 -7.81 12.70 -16.89
C ASP A 125 -7.76 11.32 -16.19
N CYS A 126 -6.83 11.13 -15.26
CA CYS A 126 -6.66 9.88 -14.51
C CYS A 126 -7.17 9.95 -13.06
N GLY A 127 -7.74 11.09 -12.61
CA GLY A 127 -8.24 11.25 -11.23
C GLY A 127 -9.27 10.20 -10.82
N GLU A 128 -10.27 9.94 -11.67
CA GLU A 128 -11.34 8.99 -11.38
C GLU A 128 -10.83 7.54 -11.29
N VAL A 129 -10.04 7.09 -12.27
CA VAL A 129 -9.48 5.74 -12.27
C VAL A 129 -8.48 5.54 -11.14
N TRP A 130 -7.71 6.58 -10.78
CA TRP A 130 -6.78 6.50 -9.66
C TRP A 130 -7.51 6.43 -8.32
N ALA A 131 -8.59 7.17 -8.12
CA ALA A 131 -9.45 6.99 -6.94
C ALA A 131 -10.07 5.59 -6.88
N LEU A 132 -10.44 5.01 -8.03
CA LEU A 132 -10.96 3.64 -8.08
C LEU A 132 -9.90 2.59 -7.68
N HIS A 133 -8.61 2.84 -7.95
CA HIS A 133 -7.52 1.97 -7.47
C HIS A 133 -7.50 1.89 -5.94
N PHE A 134 -7.64 3.02 -5.24
CA PHE A 134 -7.73 3.02 -3.77
C PHE A 134 -8.91 2.18 -3.28
N VAL A 135 -10.09 2.37 -3.87
CA VAL A 135 -11.29 1.61 -3.52
C VAL A 135 -11.07 0.11 -3.73
N ARG A 136 -10.58 -0.29 -4.91
CA ARG A 136 -10.32 -1.70 -5.23
C ARG A 136 -9.27 -2.29 -4.31
N PHE A 137 -8.19 -1.58 -4.06
CA PHE A 137 -7.14 -2.03 -3.15
C PHE A 137 -7.68 -2.29 -1.75
N VAL A 138 -8.44 -1.34 -1.17
CA VAL A 138 -9.05 -1.50 0.16
C VAL A 138 -10.01 -2.68 0.20
N GLN A 139 -10.85 -2.85 -0.83
CA GLN A 139 -11.82 -3.95 -0.92
C GLN A 139 -11.13 -5.32 -1.05
N GLU A 140 -10.14 -5.45 -1.93
CA GLU A 140 -9.42 -6.72 -2.11
C GLU A 140 -8.57 -7.06 -0.87
N MET A 141 -7.94 -6.06 -0.25
CA MET A 141 -7.22 -6.25 1.02
C MET A 141 -8.17 -6.73 2.14
N ALA A 142 -9.38 -6.16 2.23
CA ALA A 142 -10.40 -6.61 3.18
C ALA A 142 -10.82 -8.08 2.94
N LYS A 143 -11.02 -8.49 1.67
CA LYS A 143 -11.29 -9.89 1.31
C LYS A 143 -10.15 -10.83 1.70
N ALA A 144 -8.91 -10.34 1.67
CA ALA A 144 -7.71 -11.07 2.10
C ALA A 144 -7.49 -11.07 3.64
N GLY A 145 -8.41 -10.51 4.42
CA GLY A 145 -8.31 -10.43 5.89
C GLY A 145 -7.42 -9.29 6.39
N VAL A 146 -7.07 -8.33 5.53
CA VAL A 146 -6.25 -7.16 5.87
C VAL A 146 -7.15 -5.97 6.18
N ARG A 147 -6.98 -5.38 7.36
CA ARG A 147 -7.79 -4.25 7.81
C ARG A 147 -7.10 -2.91 7.47
N ILE A 148 -7.33 -2.41 6.26
CA ILE A 148 -6.90 -1.04 5.90
C ILE A 148 -7.79 -0.03 6.64
N MET A 149 -7.20 0.70 7.58
CA MET A 149 -7.90 1.67 8.42
C MET A 149 -7.75 3.12 7.95
N ALA A 150 -6.68 3.39 7.23
CA ALA A 150 -6.39 4.72 6.71
C ALA A 150 -5.59 4.60 5.42
N VAL A 151 -5.68 5.65 4.60
CA VAL A 151 -4.85 5.83 3.41
C VAL A 151 -4.22 7.22 3.43
N THR A 152 -3.02 7.34 2.88
CA THR A 152 -2.45 8.64 2.50
C THR A 152 -2.60 8.83 1.00
N ILE A 153 -2.70 10.07 0.53
CA ILE A 153 -2.88 10.35 -0.92
C ILE A 153 -1.65 9.94 -1.72
N GLN A 154 -0.48 10.29 -1.21
CA GLN A 154 0.80 10.07 -1.87
C GLN A 154 1.89 10.03 -0.81
N ASN A 155 2.83 9.10 -0.94
CA ASN A 155 4.07 9.15 -0.16
C ASN A 155 4.93 10.31 -0.66
N GLU A 156 5.35 11.19 0.24
CA GLU A 156 6.29 12.28 -0.05
C GLU A 156 5.92 13.08 -1.32
N PRO A 157 4.74 13.73 -1.38
CA PRO A 157 4.22 14.35 -2.60
C PRO A 157 5.08 15.46 -3.18
N GLU A 158 6.01 16.04 -2.41
CA GLU A 158 6.92 17.09 -2.88
C GLU A 158 8.30 16.54 -3.31
N ALA A 159 8.51 15.22 -3.26
CA ALA A 159 9.82 14.61 -3.49
C ALA A 159 9.91 13.88 -4.83
N ALA A 160 10.75 14.41 -5.72
CA ALA A 160 11.15 13.69 -6.94
C ALA A 160 12.28 12.71 -6.59
N GLN A 161 12.01 11.41 -6.70
CA GLN A 161 12.94 10.37 -6.25
C GLN A 161 13.54 9.58 -7.41
N ARG A 162 14.62 8.84 -7.13
CA ARG A 162 15.21 7.89 -8.09
C ARG A 162 14.43 6.56 -8.18
N TRP A 163 13.54 6.34 -7.22
CA TRP A 163 12.55 5.26 -7.14
C TRP A 163 11.14 5.83 -7.31
N GLU A 164 10.13 4.97 -7.17
CA GLU A 164 8.71 5.31 -7.29
C GLU A 164 8.38 6.61 -6.58
N SER A 165 7.88 7.59 -7.34
CA SER A 165 7.51 8.91 -6.83
C SER A 165 6.50 9.55 -7.76
N CYS A 166 5.58 10.33 -7.20
CA CYS A 166 4.65 11.15 -7.95
C CYS A 166 4.47 12.47 -7.23
N ILE A 167 4.68 13.57 -7.96
CA ILE A 167 4.56 14.91 -7.40
C ILE A 167 3.09 15.30 -7.35
N TYR A 168 2.68 15.84 -6.20
CA TYR A 168 1.42 16.56 -6.02
C TYR A 168 1.74 17.90 -5.34
N THR A 169 1.26 19.00 -5.90
CA THR A 169 1.17 20.24 -5.12
C THR A 169 0.07 20.13 -4.07
N ALA A 170 0.06 21.04 -3.08
CA ALA A 170 -1.01 21.09 -2.09
C ALA A 170 -2.40 21.27 -2.74
N GLU A 171 -2.49 22.02 -3.84
CA GLU A 171 -3.73 22.18 -4.61
C GLU A 171 -4.14 20.90 -5.33
N GLU A 172 -3.19 20.19 -5.96
CA GLU A 172 -3.46 18.92 -6.63
C GLU A 172 -3.91 17.86 -5.62
N GLU A 173 -3.28 17.76 -4.45
CA GLU A 173 -3.67 16.84 -3.39
C GLU A 173 -5.07 17.18 -2.85
N ARG A 174 -5.34 18.47 -2.58
CA ARG A 174 -6.67 18.96 -2.16
C ARG A 174 -7.74 18.60 -3.19
N ASP A 175 -7.50 18.91 -4.45
CA ASP A 175 -8.48 18.70 -5.52
C ASP A 175 -8.70 17.20 -5.77
N PHE A 176 -7.64 16.39 -5.68
CA PHE A 176 -7.77 14.93 -5.76
C PHE A 176 -8.68 14.37 -4.65
N VAL A 177 -8.50 14.82 -3.41
CA VAL A 177 -9.35 14.41 -2.28
C VAL A 177 -10.79 14.88 -2.45
N ARG A 178 -10.99 16.16 -2.79
CA ARG A 178 -12.33 16.78 -2.90
C ARG A 178 -13.14 16.16 -4.03
N ASP A 179 -12.53 16.01 -5.21
CA ASP A 179 -13.26 15.73 -6.44
C ASP A 179 -13.29 14.24 -6.80
N TYR A 180 -12.33 13.45 -6.31
CA TYR A 180 -12.19 12.04 -6.72
C TYR A 180 -12.16 11.07 -5.53
N LEU A 181 -11.11 11.09 -4.70
CA LEU A 181 -10.90 10.05 -3.69
C LEU A 181 -11.96 10.05 -2.60
N GLY A 182 -12.28 11.22 -2.03
CA GLY A 182 -13.29 11.35 -0.98
C GLY A 182 -14.66 10.84 -1.43
N PRO A 183 -15.21 11.33 -2.56
CA PRO A 183 -16.46 10.81 -3.12
C PRO A 183 -16.42 9.30 -3.42
N ALA A 184 -15.33 8.79 -4.00
CA ALA A 184 -15.20 7.37 -4.35
C ALA A 184 -15.21 6.45 -3.12
N LEU A 185 -14.47 6.81 -2.06
CA LEU A 185 -14.48 6.07 -0.80
C LEU A 185 -15.87 6.12 -0.15
N ASN A 186 -16.49 7.30 -0.04
CA ASN A 186 -17.82 7.44 0.57
C ASN A 186 -18.91 6.66 -0.18
N ALA A 187 -18.81 6.55 -1.51
CA ALA A 187 -19.74 5.75 -2.32
C ALA A 187 -19.55 4.23 -2.16
N SER A 188 -18.40 3.79 -1.63
CA SER A 188 -18.00 2.38 -1.60
C SER A 188 -18.21 1.68 -0.25
N GLY A 189 -18.76 2.39 0.75
CA GLY A 189 -19.02 1.90 2.10
C GLY A 189 -17.79 1.83 2.99
#